data_AF-A0A3M0DWM9-F1
#
_entry.id   AF-A0A3M0DWM9-F1
#
_cell.length_a   1.000
_cell.length_b   1.000
_cell.length_c   1.000
_cell.angle_alpha   90.00
_cell.angle_beta   90.00
_cell.angle_gamma   90.00
#
_symmetry.space_group_name_H-M   'P 1'
#
loop_
_entity.id
_entity.type
_entity.pdbx_description
1 polymer ?
#
loop_
_entity_poly.entity_id
_entity_poly.type
_entity_poly.pdbx_seq_one_letter_code
_entity_poly.pdbx_strand_id
1 'polypeptide(L)' 'MQPFFGDEPDDPEPDEQNVCDDCGSRMEWTLGLDGVQRRECPNCDT' A
#
# COMPACT_ATOMS: atom_id res chain seq x y z
N MET A 1 18.03 -7.79 35.44
CA MET A 1 16.77 -7.44 34.73
C MET A 1 17.13 -7.06 33.31
N GLN A 2 16.63 -7.78 32.33
CA GLN A 2 16.93 -7.57 30.90
C GLN A 2 16.13 -6.37 30.37
N PRO A 3 16.69 -5.50 29.50
CA PRO A 3 15.94 -4.42 28.86
C PRO A 3 15.67 -4.76 27.39
N PHE A 4 14.49 -5.27 27.04
CA PHE A 4 14.17 -5.49 25.62
C PHE A 4 12.72 -5.16 25.29
N PHE A 5 12.58 -4.05 24.57
CA PHE A 5 11.60 -3.75 23.52
C PHE A 5 10.14 -4.10 23.83
N GLY A 6 9.37 -3.07 24.15
CA GLY A 6 7.96 -3.05 23.77
C GLY A 6 7.90 -3.08 22.25
N ASP A 7 7.79 -4.29 21.69
CA ASP A 7 7.40 -4.50 20.30
C ASP A 7 5.89 -4.33 20.27
N GLU A 8 5.46 -3.07 20.39
CA GLU A 8 4.15 -2.64 19.91
C GLU A 8 4.14 -3.05 18.43
N PRO A 9 3.13 -3.79 17.94
CA PRO A 9 3.06 -4.08 16.52
C PRO A 9 2.93 -2.74 15.80
N ASP A 10 4.03 -2.31 15.17
CA ASP A 10 3.99 -1.43 14.00
C ASP A 10 3.30 -2.25 12.91
N ASP A 11 1.99 -2.49 13.08
CA ASP A 11 1.10 -2.86 12.00
C ASP A 11 0.98 -1.55 11.22
N PRO A 12 1.68 -1.39 10.08
CA PRO A 12 1.51 -0.18 9.31
C PRO A 12 0.03 -0.16 8.96
N GLU A 13 -0.71 0.79 9.57
CA GLU A 13 -2.14 0.99 9.31
C GLU A 13 -2.34 0.85 7.81
N PRO A 14 -3.30 0.04 7.35
CA PRO A 14 -3.43 -0.30 5.94
C PRO A 14 -3.60 1.02 5.19
N ASP A 15 -2.49 1.50 4.62
CA ASP A 15 -2.31 2.86 4.14
C ASP A 15 -3.53 3.15 3.27
N GLU A 16 -4.44 3.99 3.77
CA GLU A 16 -5.76 4.23 3.16
C GLU A 16 -5.60 4.81 1.74
N GLN A 17 -4.38 5.26 1.44
CA GLN A 17 -3.88 5.66 0.12
C GLN A 17 -3.57 4.47 -0.81
N ASN A 18 -3.87 3.23 -0.42
CA ASN A 18 -3.83 2.04 -1.28
C ASN A 18 -5.21 1.72 -1.87
N VAL A 19 -6.18 2.61 -1.77
CA VAL A 19 -7.49 2.45 -2.38
C VAL A 19 -7.69 3.54 -3.42
N CYS A 20 -8.09 3.16 -4.63
CA CYS A 20 -8.33 4.10 -5.71
C CYS A 20 -9.52 5.01 -5.37
N ASP A 21 -9.34 6.33 -5.46
CA ASP A 21 -10.42 7.29 -5.19
C ASP A 21 -11.57 7.17 -6.21
N ASP A 22 -11.26 6.74 -7.44
CA ASP A 22 -12.20 6.66 -8.55
C ASP A 22 -13.15 5.45 -8.44
N CYS A 23 -12.62 4.25 -8.16
CA CYS A 23 -13.41 3.02 -8.12
C CYS A 23 -13.43 2.29 -6.76
N GLY A 24 -12.72 2.79 -5.76
CA GLY A 24 -12.65 2.17 -4.43
C GLY A 24 -11.91 0.83 -4.38
N SER A 25 -11.26 0.42 -5.49
CA SER A 25 -10.48 -0.81 -5.57
C SER A 25 -9.10 -0.65 -4.94
N ARG A 26 -8.53 -1.73 -4.41
CA ARG A 26 -7.16 -1.71 -3.89
C ARG A 26 -6.17 -1.45 -5.04
N MET A 27 -5.37 -0.40 -4.89
CA MET A 27 -4.25 -0.11 -5.77
C MET A 27 -3.21 -1.22 -5.69
N GLU A 28 -2.61 -1.51 -6.83
CA GLU A 28 -1.52 -2.48 -6.94
C GLU A 28 -0.25 -1.80 -7.41
N TRP A 29 0.88 -2.24 -6.86
CA TRP A 29 2.19 -1.80 -7.30
C TRP A 29 2.49 -2.40 -8.66
N THR A 30 2.63 -1.53 -9.65
CA THR A 30 2.97 -1.92 -11.02
C THR A 30 4.31 -1.28 -11.38
N LEU A 31 5.16 -2.07 -12.05
CA LEU A 31 6.42 -1.58 -12.60
C LEU A 31 6.15 -0.96 -13.97
N GLY A 32 6.31 0.35 -14.07
CA GLY A 32 6.20 1.07 -15.35
C GLY A 32 7.26 0.64 -16.34
N LEU A 33 7.03 0.91 -17.63
CA LEU A 33 8.00 0.66 -18.70
C LEU A 33 9.30 1.48 -18.54
N ASP A 34 9.19 2.61 -17.83
CA ASP A 34 10.30 3.46 -17.40
C ASP A 34 11.11 2.89 -16.22
N GLY A 35 10.68 1.76 -15.64
CA GLY A 35 11.32 1.11 -14.50
C GLY A 35 10.96 1.72 -13.14
N VAL A 36 10.03 2.68 -13.09
CA VAL A 36 9.52 3.25 -11.83
C VAL A 36 8.33 2.44 -11.35
N GLN A 37 8.36 2.05 -10.06
CA GLN A 37 7.20 1.47 -9.40
C GLN A 37 6.18 2.56 -9.09
N ARG A 38 4.96 2.36 -9.56
CA ARG A 38 3.82 3.25 -9.28
C ARG A 38 2.65 2.43 -8.76
N ARG A 39 1.86 3.03 -7.89
CA ARG A 39 0.55 2.48 -7.54
C ARG A 39 -0.40 2.83 -8.66
N GLU A 40 -0.91 1.82 -9.34
CA GLU A 40 -1.95 1.99 -10.35
C GLU A 40 -3.24 1.34 -9.84
N CYS A 41 -4.37 1.77 -10.38
CA CYS A 41 -5.67 1.17 -10.06
C CYS A 41 -6.01 0.14 -11.14
N PRO A 42 -5.57 -1.12 -11.00
CA PRO A 42 -6.03 -2.16 -11.90
C PRO A 42 -7.51 -2.39 -11.59
N ASN A 43 -8.35 -2.52 -12.61
CA ASN A 43 -9.79 -2.75 -12.47
C ASN A 43 -10.64 -1.53 -12.08
N CYS A 44 -10.23 -0.31 -12.43
CA CYS A 44 -11.20 0.78 -12.67
C CYS A 44 -11.59 0.77 -14.17
N ASP A 45 -12.16 -0.33 -14.65
CA ASP A 45 -12.83 -0.37 -15.96
C ASP A 45 -14.33 -0.30 -15.67
N THR A 46 -14.98 0.73 -16.22
CA THR A 46 -16.34 1.27 -15.97
C THR A 46 -17.42 0.30 -15.50
#